data_AF-A0A7W0WP42-F1
#
_entry.id   AF-A0A7W0WP42-F1
#
_cell.length_a   1.000
_cell.length_b   1.000
_cell.length_c   1.000
_cell.angle_alpha   90.00
_cell.angle_beta   90.00
_cell.angle_gamma   90.00
#
_symmetry.space_group_name_H-M   'P 1'
#
loop_
_entity.id
_entity.type
_entity.pdbx_description
1 polymer ?
#
loop_
_entity_poly.entity_id
_entity_poly.type
_entity_poly.pdbx_seq_one_letter_code
_entity_poly.pdbx_strand_id
1 'polypeptide(L)'
;SCTGCTACAQSCPYGAIDMVEVEPDAPTFMKRFKARLDKKDSLRFGAGTPRVAKARRIANKCDHCIAYGDQACVSACPTGSLIEINAYDLFRERSPKMQQLAYTGFNADLTKKDRKEVLPVLPFIEGLAIRSGGIAKMKRGRYAPLFLWMVGIFAFLIALGEALLRWYAPEMSYRFMQLSQLEEFKDIPTAGILESVTFRPGDQLSTYCGLTGAGLMVIAAIYPIFRRIKVFRWLASNTMWFDFHLMAGTVGPMFIALHSVLRLDSWVSAAFWSMVITVVSGFLGRYLYTQVPELSSGVELEELDHERAFQKARPVLTVPMAEIDRELAEQRAKAQKVAMSPSMLRALWWLIFQDIGRIPRTMARKGRLAQLQVDRATRNDLARRAGRMIVIARRQVVAPKAQLLLHSWKKVHVPFTILLTGFAVAHIYLSWSRAAW
;
A
#
# COMPACT_ATOMS: atom_id res chain seq x y z
N SER A 1 25.33 26.50 -9.48
CA SER A 1 26.15 27.72 -9.28
C SER A 1 25.32 28.99 -9.51
N CYS A 2 24.30 29.23 -8.69
CA CYS A 2 23.46 30.42 -8.81
C CYS A 2 24.10 31.62 -8.09
N THR A 3 24.24 32.75 -8.79
CA THR A 3 24.81 34.02 -8.27
C THR A 3 23.74 34.96 -7.70
N GLY A 4 22.45 34.68 -7.94
CA GLY A 4 21.34 35.47 -7.41
C GLY A 4 20.98 36.73 -8.21
N CYS A 5 21.51 36.91 -9.41
CA CYS A 5 21.31 38.10 -10.27
C CYS A 5 19.93 38.22 -10.94
N THR A 6 19.00 37.30 -10.66
CA THR A 6 17.61 37.29 -11.17
C THR A 6 17.40 37.23 -12.70
N ALA A 7 18.45 37.31 -13.51
CA ALA A 7 18.35 37.32 -14.97
C ALA A 7 17.62 36.08 -15.54
N CYS A 8 17.87 34.90 -14.96
CA CYS A 8 17.17 33.67 -15.36
C CYS A 8 15.66 33.71 -15.13
N ALA A 9 15.21 34.32 -14.03
CA ALA A 9 13.79 34.47 -13.73
C ALA A 9 13.13 35.48 -14.67
N GLN A 10 13.79 36.61 -14.95
CA GLN A 10 13.30 37.62 -15.89
C GLN A 10 13.24 37.10 -17.34
N SER A 11 14.18 36.24 -17.72
CA SER A 11 14.24 35.66 -19.07
C SER A 11 13.32 34.47 -19.26
N CYS A 12 12.65 33.97 -18.21
CA CYS A 12 11.78 32.81 -18.31
C CYS A 12 10.43 33.22 -18.92
N PRO A 13 10.08 32.77 -20.14
CA PRO A 13 8.83 33.17 -20.79
C PRO A 13 7.60 32.62 -20.06
N TYR A 14 7.78 31.54 -19.28
CA TYR A 14 6.72 30.88 -18.53
C TYR A 14 6.62 31.36 -17.07
N GLY A 15 7.51 32.23 -16.61
CA GLY A 15 7.57 32.65 -15.21
C GLY A 15 7.82 31.49 -14.23
N ALA A 16 8.41 30.38 -14.68
CA ALA A 16 8.53 29.13 -13.92
C ALA A 16 9.79 29.07 -13.01
N ILE A 17 10.46 30.20 -12.78
CA ILE A 17 11.68 30.30 -11.97
C ILE A 17 11.44 31.32 -10.86
N ASP A 18 11.38 30.84 -9.63
CA ASP A 18 11.19 31.66 -8.45
C ASP A 18 12.53 32.04 -7.82
N MET A 19 12.69 33.31 -7.47
CA MET A 19 13.87 33.76 -6.73
C MET A 19 13.59 33.68 -5.23
N VAL A 20 14.05 32.59 -4.61
CA VAL A 20 13.80 32.30 -3.19
C VAL A 20 14.93 32.84 -2.33
N GLU A 21 14.57 33.37 -1.16
CA GLU A 21 15.51 33.84 -0.15
C GLU A 21 16.03 32.67 0.68
N VAL A 22 17.34 32.64 0.91
CA VAL A 22 17.92 31.60 1.77
C VAL A 22 17.74 32.01 3.22
N GLU A 23 16.97 31.22 3.95
CA GLU A 23 16.75 31.42 5.38
C GLU A 23 18.06 31.25 6.17
N PRO A 24 18.25 31.97 7.29
CA PRO A 24 19.52 31.95 8.04
C PRO A 24 19.91 30.61 8.66
N ASP A 25 18.95 29.71 8.84
CA ASP A 25 19.07 28.37 9.38
C ASP A 25 19.25 27.28 8.30
N ALA A 26 19.06 27.63 7.02
CA ALA A 26 19.26 26.69 5.93
C ALA A 26 20.74 26.24 5.83
N PRO A 27 21.01 24.94 5.53
CA PRO A 27 22.37 24.41 5.45
C PRO A 27 23.22 25.07 4.34
N THR A 28 22.58 25.71 3.36
CA THR A 28 23.22 26.45 2.27
C THR A 28 23.49 27.93 2.61
N PHE A 29 23.10 28.39 3.80
CA PHE A 29 23.30 29.76 4.27
C PHE A 29 24.73 29.96 4.80
N MET A 30 25.51 30.75 4.08
CA MET A 30 26.91 31.03 4.45
C MET A 30 26.98 32.19 5.46
N LYS A 31 26.89 31.87 6.75
CA LYS A 31 26.95 32.86 7.86
C LYS A 31 28.16 33.80 7.77
N ARG A 32 29.34 33.25 7.43
CA ARG A 32 30.59 34.03 7.25
C ARG A 32 30.51 35.03 6.09
N PHE A 33 29.79 34.69 5.02
CA PHE A 33 29.63 35.55 3.85
C PHE A 33 28.71 36.75 4.15
N LYS A 34 27.58 36.50 4.84
CA LYS A 34 26.68 37.57 5.31
C LYS A 34 27.41 38.52 6.27
N ALA A 35 28.10 37.98 7.29
CA ALA A 35 28.86 38.80 8.24
C ALA A 35 29.91 39.68 7.55
N ARG A 36 30.53 39.20 6.46
CA ARG A 36 31.47 39.98 5.64
C ARG A 36 30.79 41.10 4.84
N LEU A 37 29.58 40.86 4.32
CA LEU A 37 28.79 41.87 3.60
C LEU A 37 28.25 42.96 4.53
N ASP A 38 27.78 42.57 5.71
CA ASP A 38 27.32 43.46 6.77
C ASP A 38 28.49 44.33 7.28
N LYS A 39 29.67 43.73 7.50
CA LYS A 39 30.90 44.46 7.89
C LYS A 39 31.36 45.47 6.81
N LYS A 40 31.09 45.20 5.53
CA LYS A 40 31.45 46.08 4.41
C LYS A 40 30.40 47.16 4.11
N ASP A 41 29.29 47.20 4.85
CA ASP A 41 28.12 48.08 4.65
C ASP A 41 27.57 48.06 3.20
N SER A 42 27.89 46.98 2.47
CA SER A 42 27.69 46.83 1.03
C SER A 42 26.24 46.50 0.62
N LEU A 43 25.34 46.41 1.61
CA LEU A 43 23.91 46.15 1.43
C LEU A 43 23.08 47.45 1.43
N ARG A 44 23.72 48.63 1.58
CA ARG A 44 23.09 49.94 1.37
C ARG A 44 23.25 50.35 -0.10
N PHE A 45 22.13 50.61 -0.79
CA PHE A 45 22.13 51.32 -2.06
C PHE A 45 21.37 52.63 -1.89
N GLY A 46 22.04 53.77 -2.12
CA GLY A 46 21.59 55.14 -1.79
C GLY A 46 20.46 55.71 -2.66
N ALA A 47 20.18 57.02 -2.68
CA ALA A 47 20.19 57.95 -1.55
C ALA A 47 18.71 58.35 -1.33
N GLY A 48 18.19 58.14 -0.10
CA GLY A 48 16.77 58.33 0.25
C GLY A 48 15.89 57.06 0.22
N THR A 49 16.46 55.85 0.17
CA THR A 49 15.75 54.61 -0.17
C THR A 49 15.48 53.66 1.01
N PRO A 50 14.23 53.20 1.20
CA PRO A 50 13.87 52.10 2.08
C PRO A 50 13.89 50.76 1.32
N ARG A 51 15.07 50.19 1.01
CA ARG A 51 15.19 48.79 0.58
C ARG A 51 16.48 48.16 1.11
N VAL A 52 16.34 47.37 2.18
CA VAL A 52 17.40 46.53 2.75
C VAL A 52 17.76 45.42 1.75
N ALA A 53 19.00 45.36 1.27
CA ALA A 53 19.44 44.28 0.40
C ALA A 53 19.51 42.96 1.18
N LYS A 54 18.99 41.89 0.58
CA LYS A 54 18.79 40.58 1.22
C LYS A 54 20.00 39.65 1.00
N ALA A 55 20.40 38.93 2.05
CA ALA A 55 21.72 38.31 2.19
C ALA A 55 22.10 37.24 1.14
N ARG A 56 21.14 36.53 0.53
CA ARG A 56 21.35 35.66 -0.63
C ARG A 56 20.00 35.21 -1.21
N ARG A 57 19.83 35.30 -2.53
CA ARG A 57 18.69 34.72 -3.26
C ARG A 57 19.19 33.63 -4.21
N ILE A 58 18.44 32.54 -4.33
CA ILE A 58 18.72 31.45 -5.26
C ILE A 58 17.53 31.25 -6.18
N ALA A 59 17.81 30.94 -7.44
CA ALA A 59 16.79 30.51 -8.38
C ALA A 59 16.32 29.10 -7.99
N ASN A 60 15.01 28.97 -7.75
CA ASN A 60 14.30 27.73 -7.53
C ASN A 60 13.44 27.47 -8.78
N LYS A 61 13.54 26.27 -9.32
CA LYS A 61 12.74 25.83 -10.46
C LYS A 61 12.48 24.34 -10.34
N CYS A 62 11.48 23.84 -11.06
CA CYS A 62 11.31 22.39 -11.20
C CYS A 62 12.61 21.79 -11.76
N ASP A 63 13.20 20.85 -11.02
CA ASP A 63 14.39 20.11 -11.37
C ASP A 63 14.06 18.65 -11.74
N HIS A 64 12.78 18.36 -12.01
CA HIS A 64 12.28 17.01 -12.25
C HIS A 64 12.58 16.05 -11.09
N CYS A 65 12.69 16.59 -9.87
CA CYS A 65 13.02 15.85 -8.65
C CYS A 65 14.30 15.02 -8.81
N ILE A 66 15.35 15.59 -9.43
CA ILE A 66 16.59 14.87 -9.82
C ILE A 66 17.26 14.08 -8.68
N ALA A 67 17.08 14.51 -7.43
CA ALA A 67 17.63 13.86 -6.24
C ALA A 67 16.73 12.74 -5.68
N TYR A 68 15.51 12.57 -6.18
CA TYR A 68 14.48 11.66 -5.67
C TYR A 68 14.20 10.53 -6.66
N GLY A 69 13.60 9.45 -6.15
CA GLY A 69 13.33 8.24 -6.95
C GLY A 69 12.09 8.32 -7.84
N ASP A 70 11.30 9.37 -7.64
CA ASP A 70 10.04 9.65 -8.29
C ASP A 70 9.78 11.16 -8.27
N GLN A 71 8.99 11.64 -9.21
CA GLN A 71 8.61 13.03 -9.25
C GLN A 71 7.45 13.29 -8.32
N ALA A 72 7.67 14.18 -7.35
CA ALA A 72 6.67 14.51 -6.34
C ALA A 72 5.34 14.92 -6.98
N CYS A 73 5.37 15.71 -8.06
CA CYS A 73 4.16 16.15 -8.76
C CYS A 73 3.45 15.01 -9.52
N VAL A 74 4.18 14.10 -10.17
CA VAL A 74 3.62 12.96 -10.90
C VAL A 74 3.07 11.92 -9.93
N SER A 75 3.86 11.55 -8.92
CA SER A 75 3.45 10.61 -7.87
C SER A 75 2.29 11.14 -7.03
N ALA A 76 2.24 12.45 -6.80
CA ALA A 76 1.13 13.08 -6.08
C ALA A 76 -0.08 13.42 -6.97
N CYS A 77 0.03 13.29 -8.31
CA CYS A 77 -1.05 13.67 -9.22
C CYS A 77 -2.24 12.69 -9.09
N PRO A 78 -3.37 13.12 -8.51
CA PRO A 78 -4.47 12.20 -8.17
C PRO A 78 -5.26 11.75 -9.41
N THR A 79 -5.26 12.58 -10.45
CA THR A 79 -5.92 12.35 -11.74
C THR A 79 -5.02 11.62 -12.74
N GLY A 80 -3.71 11.50 -12.46
CA GLY A 80 -2.73 11.06 -13.45
C GLY A 80 -2.59 12.04 -14.64
N SER A 81 -2.99 13.30 -14.48
CA SER A 81 -2.86 14.35 -15.50
C SER A 81 -1.42 14.70 -15.82
N LEU A 82 -0.50 14.48 -14.87
CA LEU A 82 0.94 14.62 -15.06
C LEU A 82 1.53 13.23 -15.22
N ILE A 83 2.16 12.98 -16.37
CA ILE A 83 2.94 11.79 -16.63
C ILE A 83 4.32 12.22 -17.09
N GLU A 84 5.36 11.61 -16.52
CA GLU A 84 6.69 11.74 -17.04
C GLU A 84 6.94 10.64 -18.06
N ILE A 85 7.38 11.05 -19.23
CA ILE A 85 7.79 10.16 -20.31
C ILE A 85 9.15 10.67 -20.78
N ASN A 86 10.11 9.76 -20.92
CA ASN A 86 11.38 10.12 -21.54
C ASN A 86 11.11 10.58 -22.98
N ALA A 87 11.76 11.65 -23.45
CA ALA A 87 11.59 12.10 -24.82
C ALA A 87 11.80 10.97 -25.85
N TYR A 88 12.77 10.06 -25.61
CA TYR A 88 12.99 8.89 -26.46
C TYR A 88 11.84 7.86 -26.41
N ASP A 89 11.11 7.76 -25.29
CA ASP A 89 9.92 6.91 -25.17
C ASP A 89 8.67 7.58 -25.79
N LEU A 90 8.62 8.92 -25.78
CA LEU A 90 7.55 9.70 -26.42
C LEU A 90 7.71 9.72 -27.94
N PHE A 91 8.95 9.78 -28.43
CA PHE A 91 9.30 9.77 -29.84
C PHE A 91 9.75 8.40 -30.35
N ARG A 92 9.52 7.32 -29.57
CA ARG A 92 9.64 5.96 -30.10
C ARG A 92 8.70 5.85 -31.28
N GLU A 93 9.31 5.50 -32.41
CA GLU A 93 8.70 5.43 -33.73
C GLU A 93 7.27 4.91 -33.63
N ARG A 94 6.35 5.64 -34.27
CA ARG A 94 4.98 5.20 -34.54
C ARG A 94 4.99 3.68 -34.70
N SER A 95 4.06 2.96 -34.05
CA SER A 95 3.93 1.52 -34.31
C SER A 95 3.99 1.30 -35.84
N PRO A 96 4.58 0.22 -36.37
CA PRO A 96 4.71 0.05 -37.82
C PRO A 96 3.38 0.29 -38.55
N LYS A 97 2.26 -0.05 -37.89
CA LYS A 97 0.89 0.25 -38.31
C LYS A 97 0.55 1.74 -38.31
N MET A 98 0.89 2.52 -37.28
CA MET A 98 0.74 3.99 -37.26
C MET A 98 1.66 4.71 -38.26
N GLN A 99 2.87 4.19 -38.48
CA GLN A 99 3.78 4.72 -39.49
C GLN A 99 3.18 4.50 -40.88
N GLN A 100 2.65 3.31 -41.13
CA GLN A 100 1.93 2.95 -42.34
C GLN A 100 0.62 3.74 -42.50
N LEU A 101 -0.17 3.93 -41.44
CA LEU A 101 -1.38 4.77 -41.41
C LEU A 101 -1.09 6.23 -41.75
N ALA A 102 -0.03 6.80 -41.17
CA ALA A 102 0.39 8.15 -41.48
C ALA A 102 0.89 8.30 -42.93
N TYR A 103 1.39 7.22 -43.53
CA TYR A 103 1.81 7.17 -44.94
C TYR A 103 0.63 6.92 -45.90
N THR A 104 -0.37 6.15 -45.49
CA THR A 104 -1.48 5.65 -46.34
C THR A 104 -2.78 6.45 -46.20
N GLY A 105 -2.83 7.41 -45.28
CA GLY A 105 -3.97 8.29 -45.07
C GLY A 105 -5.10 7.68 -44.21
N PHE A 106 -6.15 8.48 -43.99
CA PHE A 106 -7.23 8.27 -42.99
C PHE A 106 -8.17 7.06 -43.23
N ASN A 107 -7.86 6.16 -44.17
CA ASN A 107 -8.78 5.11 -44.62
C ASN A 107 -8.70 3.79 -43.83
N ALA A 108 -7.96 3.73 -42.72
CA ALA A 108 -7.88 2.51 -41.92
C ALA A 108 -8.55 2.65 -40.55
N ASP A 109 -9.34 1.62 -40.23
CA ASP A 109 -10.21 1.52 -39.08
C ASP A 109 -9.41 1.42 -37.76
N LEU A 110 -9.51 2.47 -36.93
CA LEU A 110 -8.86 2.61 -35.62
C LEU A 110 -9.62 1.88 -34.48
N THR A 111 -10.71 1.18 -34.78
CA THR A 111 -11.52 0.51 -33.74
C THR A 111 -10.88 -0.74 -33.14
N LYS A 112 -9.84 -1.31 -33.77
CA LYS A 112 -9.16 -2.51 -33.26
C LYS A 112 -8.10 -2.16 -32.21
N LYS A 113 -8.44 -2.42 -30.93
CA LYS A 113 -7.53 -2.37 -29.76
C LYS A 113 -6.21 -3.11 -30.01
N ASP A 114 -5.10 -2.38 -30.11
CA ASP A 114 -3.77 -2.97 -29.92
C ASP A 114 -3.36 -2.80 -28.46
N ARG A 115 -3.26 -3.92 -27.73
CA ARG A 115 -2.90 -3.93 -26.30
C ARG A 115 -1.44 -3.56 -26.05
N LYS A 116 -0.62 -3.41 -27.11
CA LYS A 116 0.77 -2.94 -27.03
C LYS A 116 0.90 -1.41 -27.03
N GLU A 117 -0.19 -0.67 -27.18
CA GLU A 117 -0.18 0.80 -27.10
C GLU A 117 0.12 1.27 -25.68
N VAL A 118 1.21 2.04 -25.54
CA VAL A 118 1.70 2.56 -24.26
C VAL A 118 0.83 3.72 -23.74
N LEU A 119 0.14 4.41 -24.65
CA LEU A 119 -0.81 5.47 -24.33
C LEU A 119 -2.14 5.20 -25.05
N PRO A 120 -3.23 4.89 -24.33
CA PRO A 120 -4.52 4.72 -24.98
C PRO A 120 -4.94 6.06 -25.58
N VAL A 121 -5.15 6.11 -26.90
CA VAL A 121 -5.64 7.30 -27.61
C VAL A 121 -7.14 7.53 -27.42
N LEU A 122 -7.87 6.48 -27.03
CA LEU A 122 -9.32 6.46 -26.84
C LEU A 122 -9.86 7.56 -25.88
N PRO A 123 -9.22 7.88 -24.73
CA PRO A 123 -9.69 8.95 -23.85
C PRO A 123 -9.73 10.34 -24.52
N PHE A 124 -8.92 10.57 -25.56
CA PHE A 124 -8.89 11.83 -26.32
C PHE A 124 -9.89 11.85 -27.48
N ILE A 125 -10.21 10.69 -28.06
CA ILE A 125 -11.10 10.56 -29.23
C ILE A 125 -12.55 10.35 -28.80
N GLU A 126 -12.79 9.44 -27.86
CA GLU A 126 -14.14 9.06 -27.40
C GLU A 126 -14.59 9.91 -26.20
N GLY A 127 -13.67 10.69 -25.63
CA GLY A 127 -13.84 11.37 -24.35
C GLY A 127 -13.81 10.40 -23.17
N LEU A 128 -13.44 10.91 -21.99
CA LEU A 128 -13.56 10.13 -20.76
C LEU A 128 -15.06 10.00 -20.40
N ALA A 129 -15.62 8.79 -20.56
CA ALA A 129 -16.94 8.45 -20.02
C ALA A 129 -17.04 8.70 -18.50
N ILE A 130 -15.89 8.73 -17.82
CA ILE A 130 -15.75 9.04 -16.40
C ILE A 130 -15.34 10.51 -16.27
N ARG A 131 -16.31 11.38 -16.02
CA ARG A 131 -16.11 12.83 -15.84
C ARG A 131 -15.70 13.24 -14.42
N SER A 132 -15.60 12.30 -13.48
CA SER A 132 -15.12 12.57 -12.12
C SER A 132 -13.71 12.02 -11.90
N GLY A 133 -12.79 12.91 -11.56
CA GLY A 133 -11.38 12.58 -11.30
C GLY A 133 -11.17 11.57 -10.16
N GLY A 134 -12.14 11.41 -9.25
CA GLY A 134 -12.07 10.44 -8.15
C GLY A 134 -12.11 8.96 -8.59
N ILE A 135 -12.63 8.67 -9.80
CA ILE A 135 -12.82 7.30 -10.29
C ILE A 135 -11.74 6.91 -11.34
N ALA A 136 -11.03 7.90 -11.90
CA ALA A 136 -10.03 7.73 -12.96
C ALA A 136 -8.66 7.21 -12.46
N LYS A 137 -8.64 6.24 -11.54
CA LYS A 137 -7.38 5.57 -11.14
C LYS A 137 -6.98 4.56 -12.22
N MET A 138 -5.90 4.84 -12.96
CA MET A 138 -5.27 3.85 -13.85
C MET A 138 -4.87 2.61 -13.03
N LYS A 139 -5.50 1.46 -13.31
CA LYS A 139 -5.22 0.18 -12.64
C LYS A 139 -3.89 -0.39 -13.16
N ARG A 140 -2.75 0.06 -12.62
CA ARG A 140 -1.46 -0.56 -12.93
C ARG A 140 -1.37 -1.97 -12.30
N GLY A 141 -1.08 -2.98 -13.14
CA GLY A 141 -0.37 -4.21 -12.79
C GLY A 141 -0.84 -5.07 -11.61
N ARG A 142 -2.15 -5.20 -11.33
CA ARG A 142 -2.66 -5.98 -10.17
C ARG A 142 -2.42 -7.49 -10.21
N TYR A 143 -2.03 -8.06 -11.36
CA TYR A 143 -2.00 -9.52 -11.54
C TYR A 143 -0.78 -10.19 -10.92
N ALA A 144 0.40 -9.55 -10.93
CA ALA A 144 1.62 -10.17 -10.41
C ALA A 144 1.56 -10.42 -8.88
N PRO A 145 1.17 -9.45 -8.03
CA PRO A 145 0.98 -9.72 -6.61
C PRO A 145 -0.09 -10.79 -6.36
N LEU A 146 -1.20 -10.72 -7.10
CA LEU A 146 -2.29 -11.69 -6.95
C LEU A 146 -1.83 -13.11 -7.29
N PHE A 147 -1.04 -13.29 -8.37
CA PHE A 147 -0.46 -14.56 -8.74
C PHE A 147 0.45 -15.12 -7.64
N LEU A 148 1.33 -14.29 -7.07
CA LEU A 148 2.21 -14.72 -5.96
C LEU A 148 1.42 -15.16 -4.72
N TRP A 149 0.37 -14.44 -4.37
CA TRP A 149 -0.54 -14.83 -3.29
C TRP A 149 -1.23 -16.17 -3.59
N MET A 150 -1.72 -16.37 -4.82
CA MET A 150 -2.35 -17.64 -5.22
C MET A 150 -1.37 -18.80 -5.10
N VAL A 151 -0.14 -18.67 -5.61
CA VAL A 151 0.88 -19.71 -5.53
C VAL A 151 1.24 -20.03 -4.08
N GLY A 152 1.48 -19.00 -3.25
CA GLY A 152 1.82 -19.17 -1.84
C GLY A 152 0.73 -19.84 -1.02
N ILE A 153 -0.53 -19.41 -1.17
CA ILE A 153 -1.67 -20.01 -0.48
C ILE A 153 -1.91 -21.43 -0.99
N PHE A 154 -1.85 -21.67 -2.30
CA PHE A 154 -2.06 -22.99 -2.87
C PHE A 154 -1.02 -24.00 -2.37
N ALA A 155 0.26 -23.62 -2.36
CA ALA A 155 1.33 -24.44 -1.81
C ALA A 155 1.10 -24.76 -0.32
N PHE A 156 0.66 -23.77 0.47
CA PHE A 156 0.30 -23.99 1.87
C PHE A 156 -0.88 -24.95 2.03
N LEU A 157 -1.94 -24.80 1.22
CA LEU A 157 -3.11 -25.68 1.28
C LEU A 157 -2.77 -27.13 0.93
N ILE A 158 -1.84 -27.37 0.00
CA ILE A 158 -1.32 -28.71 -0.29
C ILE A 158 -0.62 -29.28 0.94
N ALA A 159 0.30 -28.52 1.55
CA ALA A 159 1.04 -28.97 2.73
C ALA A 159 0.11 -29.21 3.94
N LEU A 160 -0.87 -28.32 4.15
CA LEU A 160 -1.89 -28.46 5.17
C LEU A 160 -2.78 -29.68 4.91
N GLY A 161 -3.21 -29.90 3.66
CA GLY A 161 -4.00 -31.05 3.25
C GLY A 161 -3.28 -32.36 3.54
N GLU A 162 -2.01 -32.47 3.17
CA GLU A 162 -1.17 -33.63 3.47
C GLU A 162 -1.02 -33.83 5.00
N ALA A 163 -0.79 -32.77 5.77
CA ALA A 163 -0.70 -32.86 7.23
C ALA A 163 -2.02 -33.33 7.86
N LEU A 164 -3.16 -32.84 7.38
CA LEU A 164 -4.49 -33.25 7.84
C LEU A 164 -4.80 -34.71 7.45
N LEU A 165 -4.44 -35.13 6.22
CA LEU A 165 -4.58 -36.52 5.80
C LEU A 165 -3.78 -37.45 6.71
N ARG A 166 -2.54 -37.11 7.05
CA ARG A 166 -1.73 -37.92 7.99
C ARG A 166 -2.32 -38.02 9.40
N TRP A 167 -3.10 -37.05 9.85
CA TRP A 167 -3.77 -37.11 11.16
C TRP A 167 -5.09 -37.85 11.14
N TYR A 168 -5.92 -37.64 10.11
CA TYR A 168 -7.31 -38.12 10.09
C TYR A 168 -7.55 -39.33 9.17
N ALA A 169 -6.80 -39.45 8.08
CA ALA A 169 -6.96 -40.50 7.09
C ALA A 169 -5.59 -40.87 6.46
N PRO A 170 -4.66 -41.46 7.25
CA PRO A 170 -3.27 -41.65 6.84
C PRO A 170 -3.11 -42.54 5.60
N GLU A 171 -4.02 -43.47 5.37
CA GLU A 171 -4.06 -44.33 4.16
C GLU A 171 -4.23 -43.54 2.86
N MET A 172 -4.86 -42.35 2.93
CA MET A 172 -5.08 -41.47 1.78
C MET A 172 -3.98 -40.42 1.61
N SER A 173 -2.97 -40.42 2.49
CA SER A 173 -1.88 -39.45 2.41
C SER A 173 -0.94 -39.75 1.26
N TYR A 174 -0.34 -38.69 0.69
CA TYR A 174 0.69 -38.83 -0.33
C TYR A 174 1.91 -39.61 0.22
N ARG A 175 2.25 -39.43 1.49
CA ARG A 175 3.33 -40.17 2.14
C ARG A 175 3.07 -41.67 2.22
N PHE A 176 1.85 -42.09 2.55
CA PHE A 176 1.50 -43.51 2.55
C PHE A 176 1.63 -44.12 1.15
N MET A 177 1.12 -43.42 0.12
CA MET A 177 1.27 -43.84 -1.27
C MET A 177 2.74 -43.95 -1.69
N GLN A 178 3.60 -43.01 -1.25
CA GLN A 178 5.02 -43.06 -1.56
C GLN A 178 5.72 -44.25 -0.88
N LEU A 179 5.40 -44.52 0.38
CA LEU A 179 6.01 -45.60 1.15
C LEU A 179 5.54 -46.98 0.67
N SER A 180 4.26 -47.14 0.33
CA SER A 180 3.72 -48.41 -0.15
C SER A 180 4.24 -48.83 -1.53
N GLN A 181 4.83 -47.89 -2.29
CA GLN A 181 5.48 -48.16 -3.58
C GLN A 181 6.95 -48.59 -3.46
N LEU A 182 7.59 -48.41 -2.30
CA LEU A 182 8.98 -48.78 -2.10
C LEU A 182 9.11 -50.29 -1.91
N GLU A 183 10.14 -50.88 -2.53
CA GLU A 183 10.43 -52.33 -2.46
C GLU A 183 10.53 -52.84 -1.01
N GLU A 184 11.07 -52.00 -0.11
CA GLU A 184 11.30 -52.27 1.31
C GLU A 184 10.00 -52.45 2.13
N PHE A 185 8.88 -51.89 1.66
CA PHE A 185 7.59 -51.90 2.37
C PHE A 185 6.55 -52.83 1.72
N LYS A 186 6.89 -53.54 0.64
CA LYS A 186 5.96 -54.46 -0.05
C LYS A 186 5.47 -55.61 0.83
N ASP A 187 6.33 -56.15 1.69
CA ASP A 187 6.04 -57.30 2.55
C ASP A 187 5.58 -56.90 3.96
N ILE A 188 5.53 -55.61 4.26
CA ILE A 188 5.14 -55.09 5.58
C ILE A 188 3.62 -54.91 5.62
N PRO A 189 2.92 -55.39 6.68
CA PRO A 189 1.50 -55.14 6.85
C PRO A 189 1.18 -53.64 6.83
N THR A 190 0.01 -53.28 6.29
CA THR A 190 -0.43 -51.87 6.18
C THR A 190 -0.34 -51.12 7.51
N ALA A 191 -0.63 -51.78 8.63
CA ALA A 191 -0.47 -51.23 9.98
C ALA A 191 0.96 -50.75 10.29
N GLY A 192 2.00 -51.47 9.85
CA GLY A 192 3.40 -51.08 10.04
C GLY A 192 3.80 -49.89 9.17
N ILE A 193 3.24 -49.78 7.96
CA ILE A 193 3.45 -48.61 7.10
C ILE A 193 2.82 -47.37 7.75
N LEU A 194 1.63 -47.50 8.35
CA LEU A 194 0.91 -46.39 8.98
C LEU A 194 1.66 -45.75 10.15
N GLU A 195 2.47 -46.50 10.90
CA GLU A 195 3.31 -45.93 11.97
C GLU A 195 4.33 -44.91 11.44
N SER A 196 4.84 -45.14 10.22
CA SER A 196 5.81 -44.27 9.56
C SER A 196 5.21 -43.05 8.83
N VAL A 197 3.88 -42.98 8.74
CA VAL A 197 3.12 -41.90 8.08
C VAL A 197 2.80 -40.74 9.04
N THR A 198 3.27 -40.79 10.29
CA THR A 198 2.95 -39.77 11.29
C THR A 198 3.53 -38.39 10.96
N PHE A 199 2.75 -37.32 11.21
CA PHE A 199 3.23 -35.94 11.11
C PHE A 199 3.78 -35.46 12.45
N ARG A 200 5.11 -35.40 12.58
CA ARG A 200 5.83 -35.03 13.80
C ARG A 200 6.87 -33.92 13.51
N PRO A 201 7.29 -33.14 14.52
CA PRO A 201 8.41 -32.21 14.36
C PRO A 201 9.65 -32.96 13.88
N GLY A 202 10.31 -32.44 12.83
CA GLY A 202 11.48 -33.08 12.21
C GLY A 202 11.17 -34.10 11.12
N ASP A 203 9.90 -34.43 10.86
CA ASP A 203 9.52 -35.15 9.64
C ASP A 203 9.94 -34.36 8.38
N GLN A 204 10.08 -35.05 7.24
CA GLN A 204 10.47 -34.45 5.96
C GLN A 204 9.56 -33.28 5.59
N LEU A 205 8.23 -33.45 5.69
CA LEU A 205 7.28 -32.39 5.36
C LEU A 205 7.39 -31.20 6.32
N SER A 206 7.48 -31.47 7.62
CA SER A 206 7.68 -30.44 8.65
C SER A 206 8.97 -29.64 8.40
N THR A 207 10.06 -30.31 8.00
CA THR A 207 11.36 -29.68 7.72
C THR A 207 11.30 -28.80 6.48
N TYR A 208 10.66 -29.26 5.38
CA TYR A 208 10.46 -28.43 4.18
C TYR A 208 9.57 -27.21 4.45
N CYS A 209 8.54 -27.35 5.28
CA CYS A 209 7.74 -26.22 5.76
C CYS A 209 8.61 -25.23 6.55
N GLY A 210 9.52 -25.72 7.40
CA GLY A 210 10.47 -24.89 8.15
C GLY A 210 11.40 -24.11 7.23
N LEU A 211 12.02 -24.78 6.24
CA LEU A 211 12.93 -24.15 5.28
C LEU A 211 12.21 -23.11 4.40
N THR A 212 11.04 -23.47 3.87
CA THR A 212 10.24 -22.58 3.01
C THR A 212 9.75 -21.37 3.81
N GLY A 213 9.23 -21.59 5.02
CA GLY A 213 8.76 -20.54 5.92
C GLY A 213 9.88 -19.59 6.35
N ALA A 214 11.04 -20.13 6.72
CA ALA A 214 12.22 -19.34 7.07
C ALA A 214 12.73 -18.53 5.87
N GLY A 215 12.80 -19.12 4.68
CA GLY A 215 13.18 -18.42 3.45
C GLY A 215 12.26 -17.24 3.14
N LEU A 216 10.93 -17.43 3.22
CA LEU A 216 9.96 -16.35 3.06
C LEU A 216 10.13 -15.26 4.13
N MET A 217 10.38 -15.64 5.39
CA MET A 217 10.60 -14.68 6.47
C MET A 217 11.88 -13.86 6.30
N VAL A 218 12.96 -14.48 5.82
CA VAL A 218 14.20 -13.77 5.49
C VAL A 218 13.95 -12.75 4.40
N ILE A 219 13.23 -13.12 3.32
CA ILE A 219 12.91 -12.16 2.26
C ILE A 219 12.04 -11.02 2.80
N ALA A 220 11.06 -11.31 3.66
CA ALA A 220 10.24 -10.28 4.30
C ALA A 220 11.10 -9.34 5.18
N ALA A 221 12.07 -9.86 5.92
CA ALA A 221 12.97 -9.09 6.78
C ALA A 221 13.97 -8.22 5.99
N ILE A 222 14.37 -8.62 4.78
CA ILE A 222 15.31 -7.87 3.93
C ILE A 222 14.65 -6.66 3.25
N TYR A 223 13.32 -6.59 3.17
CA TYR A 223 12.57 -5.48 2.56
C TYR A 223 13.11 -4.06 2.89
N PRO A 224 13.41 -3.68 4.16
CA PRO A 224 13.92 -2.36 4.50
C PRO A 224 15.30 -2.05 3.89
N ILE A 225 16.08 -3.07 3.55
CA ILE A 225 17.39 -2.98 2.90
C ILE A 225 17.19 -2.78 1.40
N PHE A 226 16.35 -3.61 0.76
CA PHE A 226 16.12 -3.52 -0.70
C PHE A 226 15.57 -2.17 -1.14
N ARG A 227 14.70 -1.55 -0.34
CA ARG A 227 14.20 -0.20 -0.65
C ARG A 227 15.26 0.92 -0.60
N ARG A 228 16.46 0.67 -0.05
CA ARG A 228 17.56 1.66 0.03
C ARG A 228 18.61 1.49 -1.06
N ILE A 229 18.68 0.34 -1.71
CA ILE A 229 19.70 0.04 -2.73
C ILE A 229 19.16 0.37 -4.12
N LYS A 230 19.80 1.31 -4.83
CA LYS A 230 19.33 1.82 -6.13
C LYS A 230 19.26 0.76 -7.23
N VAL A 231 20.10 -0.28 -7.16
CA VAL A 231 20.19 -1.38 -8.15
C VAL A 231 18.91 -2.23 -8.19
N PHE A 232 18.28 -2.47 -7.03
CA PHE A 232 17.06 -3.28 -6.94
C PHE A 232 15.80 -2.58 -7.45
N ARG A 233 15.90 -1.29 -7.80
CA ARG A 233 14.78 -0.53 -8.41
C ARG A 233 14.49 -0.96 -9.84
N TRP A 234 15.44 -1.61 -10.52
CA TRP A 234 15.22 -2.13 -11.87
C TRP A 234 14.34 -3.39 -11.88
N LEU A 235 14.39 -4.20 -10.80
CA LEU A 235 13.70 -5.50 -10.75
C LEU A 235 12.21 -5.39 -10.40
N ALA A 236 11.83 -4.46 -9.51
CA ALA A 236 10.43 -4.26 -9.12
C ALA A 236 10.19 -2.87 -8.51
N SER A 237 8.95 -2.37 -8.65
CA SER A 237 8.53 -1.11 -8.05
C SER A 237 8.39 -1.20 -6.52
N ASN A 238 8.46 -0.07 -5.82
CA ASN A 238 8.29 -0.01 -4.37
C ASN A 238 6.96 -0.63 -3.89
N THR A 239 5.89 -0.47 -4.68
CA THR A 239 4.58 -1.04 -4.39
C THR A 239 4.60 -2.57 -4.47
N MET A 240 5.28 -3.13 -5.47
CA MET A 240 5.40 -4.58 -5.65
C MET A 240 6.26 -5.21 -4.55
N TRP A 241 7.37 -4.58 -4.16
CA TRP A 241 8.18 -5.02 -3.02
C TRP A 241 7.40 -5.01 -1.70
N PHE A 242 6.58 -3.99 -1.49
CA PHE A 242 5.71 -3.93 -0.31
C PHE A 242 4.67 -5.07 -0.33
N ASP A 243 4.03 -5.32 -1.48
CA ASP A 243 3.07 -6.42 -1.61
C ASP A 243 3.75 -7.78 -1.40
N PHE A 244 5.00 -7.94 -1.85
CA PHE A 244 5.81 -9.14 -1.59
C PHE A 244 6.13 -9.31 -0.11
N HIS A 245 6.53 -8.24 0.59
CA HIS A 245 6.74 -8.26 2.04
C HIS A 245 5.47 -8.69 2.78
N LEU A 246 4.29 -8.19 2.38
CA LEU A 246 3.03 -8.58 3.00
C LEU A 246 2.69 -10.06 2.76
N MET A 247 2.91 -10.54 1.52
CA MET A 247 2.70 -11.94 1.16
C MET A 247 3.65 -12.86 1.93
N ALA A 248 4.96 -12.63 1.84
CA ALA A 248 5.97 -13.45 2.52
C ALA A 248 5.84 -13.36 4.05
N GLY A 249 5.49 -12.18 4.56
CA GLY A 249 5.18 -11.91 5.97
C GLY A 249 3.90 -12.57 6.49
N THR A 250 3.05 -13.11 5.61
CA THR A 250 1.83 -13.84 5.98
C THR A 250 1.98 -15.33 5.72
N VAL A 251 2.40 -15.70 4.51
CA VAL A 251 2.54 -17.10 4.06
C VAL A 251 3.71 -17.79 4.76
N GLY A 252 4.83 -17.11 5.00
CA GLY A 252 5.98 -17.67 5.73
C GLY A 252 5.60 -18.20 7.12
N PRO A 253 4.96 -17.37 7.98
CA PRO A 253 4.43 -17.81 9.27
C PRO A 253 3.45 -18.97 9.22
N MET A 254 2.64 -19.08 8.16
CA MET A 254 1.73 -20.22 7.99
C MET A 254 2.51 -21.53 7.84
N PHE A 255 3.58 -21.54 7.04
CA PHE A 255 4.48 -22.70 6.93
C PHE A 255 5.24 -22.96 8.24
N ILE A 256 5.66 -21.93 8.97
CA ILE A 256 6.33 -22.09 10.28
C ILE A 256 5.37 -22.72 11.31
N ALA A 257 4.07 -22.38 11.27
CA ALA A 257 3.08 -23.01 12.13
C ALA A 257 2.90 -24.51 11.84
N LEU A 258 2.97 -24.92 10.57
CA LEU A 258 3.01 -26.34 10.20
C LEU A 258 4.31 -27.02 10.66
N HIS A 259 5.45 -26.34 10.51
CA HIS A 259 6.75 -26.84 10.96
C HIS A 259 6.77 -27.16 12.47
N SER A 260 6.21 -26.28 13.30
CA SER A 260 6.20 -26.47 14.75
C SER A 260 5.21 -27.54 15.23
N VAL A 261 4.27 -27.97 14.38
CA VAL A 261 3.18 -28.89 14.74
C VAL A 261 2.42 -28.40 16.00
N LEU A 262 2.43 -27.08 16.24
CA LEU A 262 1.92 -26.42 17.45
C LEU A 262 2.49 -26.95 18.78
N ARG A 263 3.65 -27.62 18.77
CA ARG A 263 4.39 -27.96 19.99
C ARG A 263 5.26 -26.78 20.42
N LEU A 264 4.87 -26.14 21.52
CA LEU A 264 5.44 -24.87 22.04
C LEU A 264 6.06 -25.03 23.44
N ASP A 265 6.66 -26.19 23.71
CA ASP A 265 7.18 -26.63 25.01
C ASP A 265 8.64 -26.21 25.28
N SER A 266 9.31 -25.57 24.32
CA SER A 266 10.71 -25.15 24.42
C SER A 266 10.88 -23.63 24.38
N TRP A 267 12.12 -23.17 24.58
CA TRP A 267 12.50 -21.75 24.42
C TRP A 267 12.15 -21.20 23.01
N VAL A 268 12.02 -22.07 22.01
CA VAL A 268 11.62 -21.72 20.63
C VAL A 268 10.19 -21.14 20.60
N SER A 269 9.37 -21.40 21.63
CA SER A 269 8.06 -20.76 21.80
C SER A 269 8.16 -19.23 21.82
N ALA A 270 9.26 -18.65 22.33
CA ALA A 270 9.50 -17.21 22.28
C ALA A 270 9.65 -16.68 20.84
N ALA A 271 10.29 -17.46 19.96
CA ALA A 271 10.38 -17.15 18.53
C ALA A 271 8.99 -17.19 17.89
N PHE A 272 8.21 -18.23 18.19
CA PHE A 272 6.86 -18.40 17.66
C PHE A 272 5.94 -17.24 18.07
N TRP A 273 5.91 -16.86 19.34
CA TRP A 273 5.07 -15.74 19.80
C TRP A 273 5.57 -14.38 19.27
N SER A 274 6.88 -14.20 19.14
CA SER A 274 7.44 -13.00 18.50
C SER A 274 7.01 -12.88 17.03
N MET A 275 6.96 -14.01 16.31
CA MET A 275 6.41 -14.10 14.96
C MET A 275 4.93 -13.70 14.94
N VAL A 276 4.10 -14.30 15.81
CA VAL A 276 2.66 -13.98 15.89
C VAL A 276 2.44 -12.48 16.15
N ILE A 277 3.15 -11.89 17.11
CA ILE A 277 3.07 -10.46 17.42
C ILE A 277 3.50 -9.60 16.21
N THR A 278 4.56 -10.01 15.51
CA THR A 278 5.04 -9.31 14.31
C THR A 278 4.00 -9.34 13.18
N VAL A 279 3.38 -10.51 12.92
CA VAL A 279 2.34 -10.66 11.89
C VAL A 279 1.10 -9.86 12.23
N VAL A 280 0.58 -10.00 13.45
CA VAL A 280 -0.61 -9.26 13.91
C VAL A 280 -0.36 -7.75 13.87
N SER A 281 0.80 -7.29 14.36
CA SER A 281 1.17 -5.87 14.27
C SER A 281 1.37 -5.41 12.82
N GLY A 282 1.85 -6.28 11.91
CA GLY A 282 1.96 -6.00 10.48
C GLY A 282 0.59 -5.76 9.82
N PHE A 283 -0.38 -6.64 10.06
CA PHE A 283 -1.77 -6.45 9.63
C PHE A 283 -2.37 -5.17 10.19
N LEU A 284 -2.13 -4.88 11.47
CA LEU A 284 -2.60 -3.67 12.12
C LEU A 284 -1.98 -2.41 11.49
N GLY A 285 -0.68 -2.44 11.18
CA GLY A 285 0.03 -1.37 10.50
C GLY A 285 -0.52 -1.13 9.08
N ARG A 286 -0.76 -2.20 8.32
CA ARG A 286 -1.38 -2.11 6.98
C ARG A 286 -2.80 -1.55 7.07
N TYR A 287 -3.60 -2.02 8.02
CA TYR A 287 -4.94 -1.49 8.26
C TYR A 287 -4.87 0.01 8.57
N LEU A 288 -4.04 0.42 9.52
CA LEU A 288 -3.82 1.83 9.86
C LEU A 288 -3.41 2.65 8.64
N TYR A 289 -2.47 2.18 7.82
CA TYR A 289 -2.04 2.86 6.61
C TYR A 289 -3.19 3.07 5.61
N THR A 290 -4.11 2.11 5.46
CA THR A 290 -5.29 2.27 4.59
C THR A 290 -6.36 3.23 5.13
N GLN A 291 -6.31 3.54 6.43
CA GLN A 291 -7.22 4.48 7.08
C GLN A 291 -6.67 5.90 7.12
N VAL A 292 -5.36 6.08 7.01
CA VAL A 292 -4.76 7.42 6.84
C VAL A 292 -5.20 7.95 5.48
N PRO A 293 -5.89 9.10 5.42
CA PRO A 293 -6.29 9.69 4.15
C PRO A 293 -5.05 10.03 3.32
N GLU A 294 -4.95 9.48 2.10
CA GLU A 294 -4.09 10.04 1.06
C GLU A 294 -4.57 11.47 0.73
N LEU A 295 -3.66 12.35 0.31
CA LEU A 295 -3.83 13.80 0.10
C LEU A 295 -5.28 14.26 -0.13
N SER A 296 -5.71 15.27 0.65
CA SER A 296 -7.10 15.71 0.85
C SER A 296 -7.91 15.91 -0.45
N SER A 297 -7.27 16.36 -1.53
CA SER A 297 -7.93 16.67 -2.81
C SER A 297 -8.78 15.55 -3.42
N GLY A 298 -8.35 14.28 -3.35
CA GLY A 298 -9.10 13.17 -3.95
C GLY A 298 -10.33 12.76 -3.13
N VAL A 299 -10.23 12.85 -1.80
CA VAL A 299 -11.32 12.57 -0.86
C VAL A 299 -12.34 13.70 -0.86
N GLU A 300 -11.87 14.95 -0.95
CA GLU A 300 -12.72 16.14 -1.08
C GLU A 300 -13.57 16.09 -2.35
N LEU A 301 -13.00 15.66 -3.49
CA LEU A 301 -13.76 15.49 -4.73
C LEU A 301 -14.80 14.35 -4.64
N GLU A 302 -14.46 13.21 -4.04
CA GLU A 302 -15.42 12.11 -3.82
C GLU A 302 -16.55 12.54 -2.88
N GLU A 303 -16.25 13.31 -1.83
CA GLU A 303 -17.24 13.87 -0.92
C GLU A 303 -18.18 14.86 -1.63
N LEU A 304 -17.61 15.80 -2.41
CA LEU A 304 -18.40 16.75 -3.20
C LEU A 304 -19.33 16.06 -4.21
N ASP A 305 -18.88 14.99 -4.85
CA ASP A 305 -19.70 14.22 -5.79
C ASP A 305 -20.86 13.48 -5.11
N HIS A 306 -20.66 13.01 -3.88
CA HIS A 306 -21.74 12.43 -3.08
C HIS A 306 -22.71 13.50 -2.59
N GLU A 307 -22.22 14.64 -2.11
CA GLU A 307 -23.05 15.75 -1.67
C GLU A 307 -23.90 16.31 -2.82
N ARG A 308 -23.33 16.51 -4.02
CA ARG A 308 -24.10 16.91 -5.21
C ARG A 308 -25.23 15.94 -5.55
N ALA A 309 -24.99 14.64 -5.42
CA ALA A 309 -26.02 13.64 -5.67
C ALA A 309 -27.14 13.71 -4.61
N PHE A 310 -26.78 13.95 -3.35
CA PHE A 310 -27.75 14.16 -2.27
C PHE A 310 -28.55 15.44 -2.47
N GLN A 311 -27.92 16.56 -2.83
CA GLN A 311 -28.61 17.82 -3.12
C GLN A 311 -29.65 17.66 -4.24
N LYS A 312 -29.33 16.89 -5.28
CA LYS A 312 -30.30 16.56 -6.35
C LYS A 312 -31.45 15.68 -5.87
N ALA A 313 -31.22 14.80 -4.90
CA ALA A 313 -32.24 13.88 -4.37
C ALA A 313 -33.13 14.53 -3.30
N ARG A 314 -32.63 15.51 -2.54
CA ARG A 314 -33.37 16.23 -1.48
C ARG A 314 -34.76 16.75 -1.88
N PRO A 315 -34.96 17.43 -3.03
CA PRO A 315 -36.27 17.96 -3.38
C PRO A 315 -37.29 16.86 -3.74
N VAL A 316 -36.84 15.70 -4.21
CA VAL A 316 -37.71 14.60 -4.67
C VAL A 316 -37.97 13.60 -3.54
N LEU A 317 -36.99 13.36 -2.67
CA LEU A 317 -37.00 12.30 -1.66
C LEU A 317 -36.79 12.89 -0.25
N THR A 318 -37.69 13.77 0.18
CA THR A 318 -37.56 14.53 1.44
C THR A 318 -37.40 13.63 2.67
N VAL A 319 -38.30 12.67 2.89
CA VAL A 319 -38.27 11.77 4.05
C VAL A 319 -37.07 10.80 4.01
N PRO A 320 -36.78 10.10 2.88
CA PRO A 320 -35.58 9.27 2.78
C PRO A 320 -34.27 10.03 2.97
N MET A 321 -34.17 11.25 2.46
CA MET A 321 -32.97 12.08 2.61
C MET A 321 -32.80 12.58 4.04
N ALA A 322 -33.88 12.95 4.73
CA ALA A 322 -33.83 13.31 6.14
C ALA A 322 -33.31 12.16 7.02
N GLU A 323 -33.69 10.92 6.72
CA GLU A 323 -33.17 9.73 7.41
C GLU A 323 -31.67 9.54 7.18
N ILE A 324 -31.20 9.74 5.94
CA ILE A 324 -29.77 9.65 5.59
C ILE A 324 -28.99 10.77 6.28
N ASP A 325 -29.51 11.99 6.29
CA ASP A 325 -28.88 13.14 6.95
C ASP A 325 -28.75 12.91 8.46
N ARG A 326 -29.80 12.38 9.10
CA ARG A 326 -29.78 12.00 10.52
C ARG A 326 -28.69 10.96 10.80
N GLU A 327 -28.63 9.89 10.00
CA GLU A 327 -27.60 8.86 10.15
C GLU A 327 -26.19 9.45 9.98
N LEU A 328 -25.98 10.29 8.96
CA LEU A 328 -24.69 10.94 8.72
C LEU A 328 -24.29 11.86 9.87
N ALA A 329 -25.22 12.66 10.40
CA ALA A 329 -25.00 13.53 11.55
C ALA A 329 -24.61 12.73 12.80
N GLU A 330 -25.33 11.65 13.11
CA GLU A 330 -25.00 10.77 14.23
C GLU A 330 -23.61 10.14 14.10
N GLN A 331 -23.26 9.66 12.90
CA GLN A 331 -21.93 9.05 12.67
C GLN A 331 -20.82 10.10 12.76
N ARG A 332 -21.02 11.31 12.22
CA ARG A 332 -20.08 12.43 12.35
C ARG A 332 -19.88 12.84 13.82
N ALA A 333 -20.96 12.96 14.59
CA ALA A 333 -20.88 13.28 16.02
C ALA A 333 -20.13 12.19 16.81
N LYS A 334 -20.38 10.91 16.53
CA LYS A 334 -19.64 9.79 17.14
C LYS A 334 -18.16 9.82 16.75
N ALA A 335 -17.85 10.07 15.47
CA ALA A 335 -16.49 10.20 14.97
C ALA A 335 -15.75 11.34 15.69
N GLN A 336 -16.35 12.52 15.79
CA GLN A 336 -15.76 13.68 16.47
C GLN A 336 -15.48 13.40 17.95
N LYS A 337 -16.41 12.77 18.68
CA LYS A 337 -16.19 12.37 20.09
C LYS A 337 -14.98 11.44 20.25
N VAL A 338 -14.80 10.50 19.34
CA VAL A 338 -13.64 9.57 19.35
C VAL A 338 -12.35 10.28 18.94
N ALA A 339 -12.43 11.19 17.97
CA ALA A 339 -11.30 12.01 17.54
C ALA A 339 -10.74 12.84 18.71
N MET A 340 -11.61 13.45 19.52
CA MET A 340 -11.24 14.25 20.69
C MET A 340 -10.76 13.43 21.90
N SER A 341 -11.02 12.12 21.95
CA SER A 341 -10.59 11.30 23.09
C SER A 341 -9.06 11.12 23.12
N PRO A 342 -8.37 11.13 24.28
CA PRO A 342 -6.90 11.00 24.31
C PRO A 342 -6.42 9.56 24.00
N SER A 343 -7.28 8.55 24.16
CA SER A 343 -6.90 7.15 24.01
C SER A 343 -6.80 6.72 22.54
N MET A 344 -5.59 6.31 22.13
CA MET A 344 -5.30 5.76 20.80
C MET A 344 -5.93 4.37 20.60
N LEU A 345 -5.93 3.55 21.65
CA LEU A 345 -6.55 2.22 21.64
C LEU A 345 -8.06 2.30 21.44
N ARG A 346 -8.72 3.28 22.06
CA ARG A 346 -10.16 3.52 21.88
C ARG A 346 -10.49 3.90 20.44
N ALA A 347 -9.68 4.76 19.83
CA ALA A 347 -9.86 5.14 18.42
C ALA A 347 -9.66 3.94 17.47
N LEU A 348 -8.61 3.15 17.70
CA LEU A 348 -8.30 1.95 16.92
C LEU A 348 -9.42 0.91 17.01
N TRP A 349 -9.84 0.55 18.22
CA TRP A 349 -10.92 -0.41 18.43
C TRP A 349 -12.24 0.06 17.83
N TRP A 350 -12.56 1.35 18.00
CA TRP A 350 -13.77 1.92 17.41
C TRP A 350 -13.77 1.77 15.89
N LEU A 351 -12.65 2.02 15.21
CA LEU A 351 -12.54 1.85 13.76
C LEU A 351 -12.75 0.39 13.33
N ILE A 352 -12.11 -0.55 14.02
CA ILE A 352 -12.22 -1.99 13.74
C ILE A 352 -13.68 -2.45 13.86
N PHE A 353 -14.34 -2.14 14.98
CA PHE A 353 -15.76 -2.51 15.17
C PHE A 353 -16.69 -1.82 14.17
N GLN A 354 -16.39 -0.58 13.79
CA GLN A 354 -17.14 0.17 12.78
C GLN A 354 -17.02 -0.44 11.38
N ASP A 355 -15.88 -1.04 11.05
CA ASP A 355 -15.64 -1.72 9.78
C ASP A 355 -16.26 -3.12 9.74
N ILE A 356 -16.17 -3.89 10.83
CA ILE A 356 -16.87 -5.18 10.97
C ILE A 356 -18.39 -4.99 10.85
N GLY A 357 -18.92 -3.95 11.49
CA GLY A 357 -20.34 -3.60 11.43
C GLY A 357 -20.81 -2.98 10.10
N ARG A 358 -19.96 -2.85 9.08
CA ARG A 358 -20.29 -2.14 7.83
C ARG A 358 -21.40 -2.83 7.03
N ILE A 359 -21.30 -4.15 6.85
CA ILE A 359 -22.26 -4.94 6.08
C ILE A 359 -23.65 -4.91 6.74
N PRO A 360 -23.82 -5.31 8.02
CA PRO A 360 -25.13 -5.32 8.65
C PRO A 360 -25.76 -3.93 8.70
N ARG A 361 -24.98 -2.86 8.93
CA ARG A 361 -25.51 -1.48 8.90
C ARG A 361 -25.93 -1.02 7.51
N THR A 362 -25.22 -1.45 6.47
CA THR A 362 -25.62 -1.17 5.09
C THR A 362 -26.94 -1.88 4.75
N MET A 363 -27.11 -3.12 5.22
CA MET A 363 -28.37 -3.86 5.06
C MET A 363 -29.50 -3.20 5.85
N ALA A 364 -29.26 -2.80 7.11
CA ALA A 364 -30.24 -2.08 7.92
C ALA A 364 -30.67 -0.76 7.27
N ARG A 365 -29.73 0.01 6.69
CA ARG A 365 -30.05 1.23 5.94
C ARG A 365 -30.93 0.94 4.73
N LYS A 366 -30.61 -0.11 3.97
CA LYS A 366 -31.47 -0.55 2.85
C LYS A 366 -32.85 -0.95 3.35
N GLY A 367 -32.96 -1.60 4.51
CA GLY A 367 -34.23 -1.94 5.15
C GLY A 367 -35.06 -0.69 5.48
N ARG A 368 -34.46 0.31 6.15
CA ARG A 368 -35.14 1.59 6.47
C ARG A 368 -35.62 2.31 5.21
N LEU A 369 -34.76 2.41 4.18
CA LEU A 369 -35.14 3.03 2.91
C LEU A 369 -36.22 2.25 2.15
N ALA A 370 -36.27 0.92 2.31
CA ALA A 370 -37.33 0.10 1.72
C ALA A 370 -38.69 0.34 2.38
N GLN A 371 -38.71 0.55 3.70
CA GLN A 371 -39.94 0.94 4.43
C GLN A 371 -40.48 2.30 3.99
N LEU A 372 -39.61 3.18 3.49
CA LEU A 372 -39.97 4.48 2.93
C LEU A 372 -40.37 4.43 1.44
N GLN A 373 -40.70 3.24 0.92
CA GLN A 373 -41.19 3.03 -0.46
C GLN A 373 -40.26 3.54 -1.57
N VAL A 374 -38.95 3.61 -1.31
CA VAL A 374 -37.96 4.01 -2.32
C VAL A 374 -37.70 2.86 -3.30
N ASP A 375 -37.68 3.16 -4.60
CA ASP A 375 -37.33 2.21 -5.66
C ASP A 375 -35.98 1.49 -5.37
N ARG A 376 -35.87 0.23 -5.82
CA ARG A 376 -34.72 -0.64 -5.57
C ARG A 376 -33.40 -0.05 -6.10
N ALA A 377 -33.40 0.58 -7.27
CA ALA A 377 -32.20 1.16 -7.87
C ALA A 377 -31.74 2.38 -7.06
N THR A 378 -32.66 3.31 -6.81
CA THR A 378 -32.42 4.54 -6.02
C THR A 378 -31.98 4.22 -4.60
N ARG A 379 -32.63 3.26 -3.95
CA ARG A 379 -32.27 2.75 -2.62
C ARG A 379 -30.84 2.22 -2.58
N ASN A 380 -30.45 1.43 -3.58
CA ASN A 380 -29.11 0.84 -3.65
C ASN A 380 -28.03 1.92 -3.90
N ASP A 381 -28.32 2.94 -4.69
CA ASP A 381 -27.42 4.07 -4.93
C ASP A 381 -27.27 4.94 -3.66
N LEU A 382 -28.38 5.41 -3.08
CA LEU A 382 -28.39 6.21 -1.86
C LEU A 382 -27.71 5.49 -0.69
N ALA A 383 -28.02 4.20 -0.48
CA ALA A 383 -27.39 3.44 0.59
C ALA A 383 -25.88 3.27 0.39
N ARG A 384 -25.42 3.14 -0.86
CA ARG A 384 -24.01 3.04 -1.22
C ARG A 384 -23.29 4.37 -0.98
N ARG A 385 -23.86 5.49 -1.44
CA ARG A 385 -23.31 6.85 -1.26
C ARG A 385 -23.26 7.23 0.22
N ALA A 386 -24.32 6.98 0.98
CA ALA A 386 -24.34 7.22 2.43
C ALA A 386 -23.26 6.39 3.14
N GLY A 387 -23.09 5.13 2.72
CA GLY A 387 -22.03 4.27 3.23
C GLY A 387 -20.62 4.79 2.93
N ARG A 388 -20.40 5.35 1.74
CA ARG A 388 -19.14 6.01 1.37
C ARG A 388 -18.86 7.25 2.21
N MET A 389 -19.85 8.13 2.36
CA MET A 389 -19.69 9.34 3.18
C MET A 389 -19.43 9.03 4.65
N ILE A 390 -20.04 7.99 5.22
CA ILE A 390 -19.73 7.53 6.58
C ILE A 390 -18.27 7.07 6.69
N VAL A 391 -17.75 6.35 5.69
CA VAL A 391 -16.34 5.93 5.67
C VAL A 391 -15.41 7.15 5.56
N ILE A 392 -15.75 8.14 4.73
CA ILE A 392 -14.99 9.39 4.61
C ILE A 392 -14.97 10.13 5.96
N ALA A 393 -16.12 10.30 6.60
CA ALA A 393 -16.22 10.94 7.91
C ALA A 393 -15.41 10.21 9.01
N ARG A 394 -15.33 8.87 8.97
CA ARG A 394 -14.51 8.09 9.92
C ARG A 394 -13.02 8.36 9.77
N ARG A 395 -12.52 8.61 8.56
CA ARG A 395 -11.09 8.87 8.33
C ARG A 395 -10.61 10.15 9.01
N GLN A 396 -11.51 11.11 9.27
CA GLN A 396 -11.21 12.32 10.05
C GLN A 396 -10.82 12.00 11.50
N VAL A 397 -11.22 10.83 12.06
CA VAL A 397 -10.80 10.38 13.39
C VAL A 397 -9.32 10.01 13.44
N VAL A 398 -8.79 9.50 12.31
CA VAL A 398 -7.42 9.00 12.20
C VAL A 398 -6.47 10.13 11.82
N ALA A 399 -6.91 11.07 10.98
CA ALA A 399 -6.09 12.17 10.47
C ALA A 399 -5.22 12.90 11.53
N PRO A 400 -5.76 13.40 12.66
CA PRO A 400 -4.95 14.13 13.66
C PRO A 400 -3.98 13.22 14.43
N LYS A 401 -4.23 11.91 14.44
CA LYS A 401 -3.48 10.92 15.24
C LYS A 401 -2.64 9.97 14.40
N ALA A 402 -2.71 10.10 13.07
CA ALA A 402 -2.12 9.17 12.12
C ALA A 402 -0.61 9.02 12.34
N GLN A 403 0.10 10.14 12.51
CA GLN A 403 1.55 10.13 12.76
C GLN A 403 1.90 9.41 14.07
N LEU A 404 1.15 9.68 15.15
CA LEU A 404 1.36 9.04 16.45
C LEU A 404 1.06 7.53 16.41
N LEU A 405 -0.02 7.12 15.73
CA LEU A 405 -0.39 5.72 15.54
C LEU A 405 0.67 4.96 14.73
N LEU A 406 1.12 5.53 13.62
CA LEU A 406 2.17 4.94 12.78
C LEU A 406 3.53 4.89 13.49
N HIS A 407 3.85 5.89 14.32
CA HIS A 407 5.07 5.88 15.12
C HIS A 407 5.01 4.79 16.21
N SER A 408 3.90 4.68 16.94
CA SER A 408 3.69 3.64 17.96
C SER A 408 3.68 2.23 17.35
N TRP A 409 3.10 2.04 16.17
CA TRP A 409 3.16 0.77 15.44
C TRP A 409 4.61 0.31 15.20
N LYS A 410 5.49 1.21 14.74
CA LYS A 410 6.91 0.89 14.51
C LYS A 410 7.63 0.43 15.79
N LYS A 411 7.26 0.99 16.95
CA LYS A 411 7.83 0.60 18.26
C LYS A 411 7.48 -0.83 18.66
N VAL A 412 6.43 -1.42 18.09
CA VAL A 412 6.07 -2.83 18.33
C VAL A 412 6.63 -3.69 17.19
N HIS A 413 6.29 -3.36 15.94
CA HIS A 413 6.60 -4.23 14.82
C HIS A 413 8.11 -4.45 14.61
N VAL A 414 8.93 -3.39 14.72
CA VAL A 414 10.38 -3.47 14.44
C VAL A 414 11.13 -4.26 15.53
N PRO A 415 10.97 -3.98 16.84
CA PRO A 415 11.69 -4.76 17.86
C PRO A 415 11.34 -6.24 17.88
N PHE A 416 10.05 -6.59 17.71
CA PHE A 416 9.64 -7.99 17.65
C PHE A 416 10.17 -8.70 16.40
N THR A 417 10.33 -8.00 15.28
CA THR A 417 11.02 -8.55 14.10
C THR A 417 12.49 -8.86 14.39
N ILE A 418 13.18 -7.98 15.13
CA ILE A 418 14.59 -8.19 15.53
C ILE A 418 14.70 -9.39 16.48
N LEU A 419 13.84 -9.47 17.51
CA LEU A 419 13.79 -10.60 18.44
C LEU A 419 13.51 -11.91 17.71
N LEU A 420 12.49 -11.93 16.85
CA LEU A 420 12.16 -13.07 16.00
C LEU A 420 13.37 -13.54 15.19
N THR A 421 14.05 -12.61 14.51
CA THR A 421 15.20 -12.93 13.67
C THR A 421 16.34 -13.52 14.50
N GLY A 422 16.64 -12.93 15.67
CA GLY A 422 17.66 -13.44 16.58
C GLY A 422 17.37 -14.86 17.07
N PHE A 423 16.15 -15.12 17.55
CA PHE A 423 15.76 -16.46 17.98
C PHE A 423 15.73 -17.48 16.83
N ALA A 424 15.27 -17.07 15.64
CA ALA A 424 15.24 -17.94 14.47
C ALA A 424 16.66 -18.36 14.04
N VAL A 425 17.61 -17.43 14.00
CA VAL A 425 19.02 -17.73 13.69
C VAL A 425 19.60 -18.70 14.72
N ALA A 426 19.39 -18.44 16.01
CA ALA A 426 19.85 -19.34 17.07
C ALA A 426 19.23 -20.74 16.95
N HIS A 427 17.94 -20.83 16.61
CA HIS A 427 17.23 -22.09 16.45
C HIS A 427 17.78 -22.90 15.27
N ILE A 428 17.95 -22.26 14.11
CA ILE A 428 18.49 -22.88 12.91
C ILE A 428 19.94 -23.35 13.16
N TYR A 429 20.76 -22.50 13.78
CA TYR A 429 22.15 -22.84 14.10
C TYR A 429 22.25 -24.07 15.02
N LEU A 430 21.49 -24.09 16.11
CA LEU A 430 21.48 -25.21 17.05
C LEU A 430 20.93 -26.51 16.43
N SER A 431 19.93 -26.39 15.55
CA SER A 431 19.39 -27.53 14.82
C SER A 431 20.43 -28.11 13.87
N TRP A 432 21.15 -27.27 13.13
CA TRP A 432 22.17 -27.71 12.19
C TRP A 432 23.38 -28.27 12.91
N SER A 433 23.85 -27.60 13.98
CA SER A 433 24.97 -28.10 14.76
C SER A 433 24.67 -29.50 15.31
N ARG A 434 23.46 -29.79 15.78
CA ARG A 434 23.08 -31.13 16.28
C ARG A 434 22.93 -32.20 15.20
N ALA A 435 22.80 -31.81 13.93
CA ALA A 435 22.67 -32.73 12.80
C ALA A 435 24.01 -33.01 12.10
N ALA A 436 25.02 -32.17 12.32
CA ALA A 436 26.37 -32.31 11.77
C ALA A 436 27.30 -33.19 12.64
N TRP A 437 26.84 -33.56 13.84
CA TRP A 437 27.42 -34.57 14.73
C TRP A 437 26.42 -35.72 14.84
#